data_AF-A0A1I3EY07-F1
#
_entry.id   AF-A0A1I3EY07-F1
#
_cell.length_a   1.000
_cell.length_b   1.000
_cell.length_c   1.000
_cell.angle_alpha   90.00
_cell.angle_beta   90.00
_cell.angle_gamma   90.00
#
_symmetry.space_group_name_H-M   'P 1'
#
loop_
_entity.id
_entity.type
_entity.pdbx_description
1 polymer ?
#
loop_
_entity_poly.entity_id
_entity_poly.type
_entity_poly.pdbx_seq_one_letter_code
_entity_poly.pdbx_strand_id
1 'polypeptide(L)'
;MTFAYVEAYAAARSCLGALADISDFDDSCRYERLLIDLDHIHGGDFPATYPMPGTRPKLLAHLEDEVDQMIELGGDGLCLELLLASALGW
;
A
#
# COMPACT_ATOMS: atom_id res chain seq x y z
N MET A 1 -15.25 5.01 -6.25
CA MET A 1 -13.88 4.86 -6.79
C MET A 1 -13.95 4.60 -8.28
N THR A 2 -13.01 5.14 -9.06
CA THR A 2 -12.86 4.80 -10.48
C THR A 2 -12.15 3.46 -10.62
N PHE A 3 -12.18 2.84 -11.81
CA PHE A 3 -11.43 1.61 -12.06
C PHE A 3 -9.92 1.81 -11.81
N ALA A 4 -9.35 2.91 -12.32
CA ALA A 4 -7.95 3.26 -12.10
C ALA A 4 -7.60 3.39 -10.61
N TYR A 5 -8.51 3.93 -9.80
CA TYR A 5 -8.29 4.02 -8.35
C TYR A 5 -8.26 2.64 -7.71
N VAL A 6 -9.20 1.76 -8.09
CA VAL A 6 -9.26 0.39 -7.58
C VAL A 6 -8.02 -0.41 -7.98
N GLU A 7 -7.50 -0.19 -9.20
CA GLU A 7 -6.26 -0.79 -9.68
C GLU A 7 -5.05 -0.35 -8.83
N ALA A 8 -4.89 0.96 -8.62
CA ALA A 8 -3.81 1.49 -7.79
C ALA A 8 -3.89 1.00 -6.33
N TYR A 9 -5.10 0.95 -5.79
CA TYR A 9 -5.34 0.40 -4.47
C TYR A 9 -4.99 -1.10 -4.38
N ALA A 10 -5.36 -1.90 -5.38
CA ALA A 10 -4.99 -3.31 -5.43
C ALA A 10 -3.48 -3.51 -5.51
N ALA A 11 -2.79 -2.67 -6.28
CA ALA A 11 -1.34 -2.66 -6.40
C ALA A 11 -0.66 -2.28 -5.07
N ALA A 12 -1.10 -1.20 -4.41
CA ALA A 12 -0.62 -0.79 -3.10
C ALA A 12 -0.80 -1.88 -2.03
N ARG A 13 -1.98 -2.52 -1.97
CA ARG A 13 -2.23 -3.67 -1.07
C ARG A 13 -1.27 -4.82 -1.36
N SER A 14 -1.02 -5.11 -2.63
CA SER A 14 -0.15 -6.20 -3.05
C SER A 14 1.32 -5.90 -2.77
N CYS A 15 1.75 -4.64 -2.85
CA CYS A 15 3.07 -4.19 -2.39
C CYS A 15 3.25 -4.41 -0.90
N LEU A 16 2.28 -4.02 -0.07
CA LEU A 16 2.34 -4.22 1.38
C LEU A 16 2.38 -5.70 1.75
N GLY A 17 1.58 -6.54 1.08
CA GLY A 17 1.63 -8.00 1.27
C GLY A 17 3.00 -8.58 0.90
N ALA A 18 3.53 -8.22 -0.26
CA ALA A 18 4.84 -8.69 -0.69
C ALA A 18 5.99 -8.17 0.20
N LEU A 19 5.88 -6.93 0.70
CA LEU A 19 6.83 -6.38 1.67
C LEU A 19 6.81 -7.15 2.99
N ALA A 20 5.61 -7.55 3.46
CA ALA A 20 5.49 -8.40 4.64
C ALA A 20 6.18 -9.77 4.40
N ASP A 21 5.86 -10.42 3.28
CA ASP A 21 6.37 -11.76 2.94
C ASP A 21 7.90 -11.87 2.89
N ILE A 22 8.60 -10.79 2.50
CA ILE A 22 10.07 -10.79 2.33
C ILE A 22 10.84 -10.19 3.51
N SER A 23 10.14 -9.73 4.54
CA SER A 23 10.75 -9.02 5.67
C SER A 23 11.04 -9.93 6.87
N ASP A 24 11.80 -9.41 7.83
CA ASP A 24 11.87 -10.04 9.16
C ASP A 24 10.54 -9.88 9.90
N PHE A 25 10.42 -10.52 11.07
CA PHE A 25 9.16 -10.58 11.80
C PHE A 25 8.60 -9.20 12.17
N ASP A 26 9.46 -8.29 12.66
CA ASP A 26 9.03 -6.97 13.11
C ASP A 26 8.56 -6.11 11.92
N ASP A 27 9.33 -6.11 10.82
CA ASP A 27 8.94 -5.42 9.60
C ASP A 27 7.72 -6.06 8.92
N SER A 28 7.57 -7.39 8.98
CA SER A 28 6.40 -8.10 8.48
C SER A 28 5.13 -7.64 9.19
N CYS A 29 5.13 -7.65 10.52
CA CYS A 29 4.00 -7.16 11.31
C CYS A 29 3.68 -5.68 11.04
N ARG A 30 4.71 -4.86 10.77
CA ARG A 30 4.52 -3.46 10.39
C ARG A 30 3.79 -3.33 9.04
N TYR A 31 4.21 -4.05 8.00
CA TYR A 31 3.53 -3.97 6.70
C TYR A 31 2.12 -4.57 6.73
N GLU A 32 1.88 -5.63 7.49
CA GLU A 32 0.52 -6.15 7.73
C GLU A 32 -0.37 -5.11 8.42
N ARG A 33 0.17 -4.37 9.40
CA ARG A 33 -0.57 -3.27 10.04
C ARG A 33 -0.93 -2.18 9.04
N LEU A 34 0.02 -1.76 8.20
CA LEU A 34 -0.21 -0.76 7.18
C LEU A 34 -1.23 -1.22 6.13
N LEU A 35 -1.28 -2.51 5.80
CA LEU A 35 -2.33 -3.06 4.94
C LEU A 35 -3.71 -2.88 5.57
N ILE A 36 -3.85 -3.16 6.88
CA ILE A 36 -5.10 -2.96 7.62
C ILE A 36 -5.48 -1.47 7.67
N ASP A 37 -4.50 -0.59 7.87
CA ASP A 37 -4.74 0.86 7.92
C ASP A 37 -5.17 1.39 6.54
N LEU A 38 -4.55 0.90 5.46
CA LEU A 38 -4.97 1.20 4.10
C LEU A 38 -6.43 0.78 3.87
N ASP A 39 -6.82 -0.38 4.36
CA ASP A 39 -8.20 -0.87 4.23
C ASP A 39 -9.19 -0.04 5.02
N HIS A 40 -8.75 0.47 6.17
CA HIS A 40 -9.54 1.34 7.00
C HIS A 40 -9.82 2.70 6.33
N ILE A 41 -8.81 3.28 5.65
CA ILE A 41 -8.99 4.51 4.83
C ILE A 41 -10.12 4.33 3.81
N HIS A 42 -10.26 3.12 3.26
CA HIS A 42 -11.26 2.79 2.24
C HIS A 42 -12.57 2.21 2.80
N GLY A 43 -12.78 2.26 4.12
CA GLY A 43 -14.02 1.81 4.76
C GLY A 43 -14.24 0.28 4.72
N GLY A 44 -13.18 -0.50 4.52
CA GLY A 44 -13.22 -1.97 4.57
C GLY A 44 -13.76 -2.67 3.31
N ASP A 45 -14.04 -1.94 2.23
CA ASP A 45 -14.22 -2.53 0.90
C ASP A 45 -12.87 -2.48 0.17
N PHE A 46 -12.35 -3.65 -0.20
CA PHE A 46 -10.99 -3.77 -0.70
C PHE A 46 -10.87 -4.73 -1.90
N PRO A 47 -10.07 -4.36 -2.91
CA PRO A 47 -9.75 -5.26 -3.99
C PRO A 47 -8.87 -6.42 -3.50
N ALA A 48 -8.89 -7.53 -4.24
CA ALA A 48 -8.01 -8.65 -3.96
C ALA A 48 -6.53 -8.24 -4.14
N THR A 49 -5.65 -8.82 -3.33
CA THR A 49 -4.21 -8.77 -3.59
C THR A 49 -3.81 -9.78 -4.64
N TYR A 50 -2.64 -9.59 -5.23
CA TYR A 50 -2.02 -10.52 -6.17
C TYR A 50 -0.51 -10.61 -5.91
N PRO A 51 0.17 -11.68 -6.37
CA PRO A 51 1.61 -11.80 -6.21
C PRO A 51 2.36 -10.62 -6.85
N MET A 52 3.14 -9.90 -6.04
CA MET A 52 3.95 -8.76 -6.48
C MET A 52 5.45 -9.08 -6.29
N PRO A 53 6.13 -9.65 -7.30
CA PRO A 53 7.53 -10.01 -7.17
C PRO A 53 8.42 -8.76 -7.17
N GLY A 54 9.35 -8.67 -6.24
CA GLY A 54 10.27 -7.54 -6.18
C GLY A 54 11.27 -7.63 -5.05
N THR A 55 12.25 -6.73 -5.09
CA THR A 55 13.10 -6.45 -3.93
C THR A 55 12.42 -5.38 -3.08
N ARG A 56 12.76 -5.31 -1.78
CA ARG A 56 12.22 -4.27 -0.88
C ARG A 56 12.26 -2.85 -1.48
N PRO A 57 13.38 -2.34 -2.06
CA PRO A 57 13.39 -1.00 -2.64
C PRO A 57 12.44 -0.84 -3.84
N LYS A 58 12.26 -1.87 -4.67
CA LYS A 58 11.35 -1.82 -5.82
C LYS A 58 9.89 -1.81 -5.37
N LEU A 59 9.57 -2.61 -4.34
CA LEU A 59 8.22 -2.66 -3.79
C LEU A 59 7.85 -1.36 -3.06
N LEU A 60 8.80 -0.73 -2.37
CA LEU A 60 8.58 0.59 -1.74
C LEU A 60 8.37 1.69 -2.79
N ALA A 61 9.19 1.73 -3.85
CA ALA A 61 8.98 2.68 -4.94
C ALA A 61 7.64 2.47 -5.65
N HIS A 62 7.25 1.21 -5.90
CA HIS A 62 5.94 0.93 -6.49
C HIS A 62 4.80 1.30 -5.53
N LEU A 63 4.95 1.08 -4.22
CA LEU A 63 3.96 1.54 -3.24
C LEU A 63 3.80 3.06 -3.26
N GLU A 64 4.90 3.82 -3.37
CA GLU A 64 4.90 5.28 -3.52
C GLU A 64 4.16 5.71 -4.78
N ASP A 65 4.50 5.13 -5.95
CA ASP A 65 3.85 5.44 -7.23
C ASP A 65 2.32 5.20 -7.17
N GLU A 66 1.89 4.09 -6.57
CA GLU A 66 0.46 3.75 -6.48
C GLU A 66 -0.29 4.60 -5.45
N VAL A 67 0.38 5.00 -4.37
CA VAL A 67 -0.16 5.97 -3.41
C VAL A 67 -0.36 7.33 -4.10
N ASP A 68 0.66 7.83 -4.79
CA ASP A 68 0.56 9.08 -5.54
C ASP A 68 -0.58 9.02 -6.57
N GLN A 69 -0.71 7.90 -7.27
CA GLN A 69 -1.80 7.71 -8.22
C GLN A 69 -3.19 7.75 -7.55
N MET A 70 -3.37 7.15 -6.37
CA MET A 70 -4.62 7.26 -5.60
C MET A 70 -4.91 8.70 -5.18
N ILE A 71 -3.89 9.47 -4.79
CA ILE A 71 -4.02 10.89 -4.43
C ILE A 71 -4.46 11.72 -5.63
N GLU A 72 -3.82 11.56 -6.79
CA GLU A 72 -4.20 12.22 -8.03
C GLU A 72 -5.64 11.91 -8.46
N LEU A 73 -6.11 10.70 -8.15
CA LEU A 73 -7.46 10.24 -8.44
C LEU A 73 -8.50 10.66 -7.39
N GLY A 74 -8.11 11.49 -6.42
CA GLY A 74 -9.01 12.11 -5.44
C GLY A 74 -9.15 11.34 -4.12
N GLY A 75 -8.18 10.50 -3.78
CA GLY A 75 -8.08 9.85 -2.46
C GLY A 75 -7.82 10.84 -1.32
N ASP A 76 -7.92 10.36 -0.08
CA ASP A 76 -7.55 11.15 1.09
C ASP A 76 -6.02 11.28 1.17
N GLY A 77 -5.50 12.36 0.58
CA GLY A 77 -4.06 12.59 0.45
C GLY A 77 -3.30 12.57 1.76
N LEU A 78 -3.83 13.19 2.82
CA LEU A 78 -3.14 13.22 4.10
C LEU A 78 -3.04 11.82 4.72
N CYS A 79 -4.12 11.06 4.69
CA CYS A 79 -4.11 9.70 5.24
C CYS A 79 -3.18 8.77 4.44
N LEU A 80 -3.17 8.89 3.12
CA LEU A 80 -2.33 8.10 2.22
C LEU A 80 -0.84 8.47 2.36
N GLU A 81 -0.49 9.76 2.46
CA GLU A 81 0.89 10.22 2.69
C GLU A 81 1.43 9.75 4.06
N LEU A 82 0.62 9.79 5.11
CA LEU A 82 1.02 9.30 6.45
C LEU A 82 1.27 7.79 6.46
N LEU A 83 0.46 7.05 5.71
CA LEU A 83 0.64 5.62 5.51
C LEU A 83 1.95 5.33 4.77
N LEU A 84 2.24 6.08 3.72
CA LEU A 84 3.48 5.96 2.96
C LEU A 84 4.71 6.33 3.79
N ALA A 85 4.67 7.42 4.55
CA ALA A 85 5.75 7.82 5.46
C ALA A 85 6.10 6.69 6.46
N SER A 86 5.07 6.05 7.02
CA SER A 86 5.23 4.91 7.93
C SER A 86 5.89 3.69 7.25
N ALA A 87 5.56 3.44 5.97
CA ALA A 87 6.18 2.38 5.17
C ALA A 87 7.66 2.66 4.88
N LEU A 88 7.99 3.92 4.56
CA LEU A 88 9.34 4.40 4.25
C LEU A 88 10.23 4.56 5.51
N GLY A 89 9.62 4.55 6.70
CA GLY A 89 10.33 4.68 7.98
C GLY A 89 10.76 6.11 8.30
N TRP A 90 9.95 7.10 7.90
CA TRP A 90 10.18 8.52 8.16
C TRP A 90 9.46 8.99 9.42
#